data_AF-A0AAT9LJ29-F1
#
_entry.id   AF-A0AAT9LJ29-F1
#
_cell.length_a   1.000
_cell.length_b   1.000
_cell.length_c   1.000
_cell.angle_alpha   90.00
_cell.angle_beta   90.00
_cell.angle_gamma   90.00
#
_symmetry.space_group_name_H-M   'P 1'
#
loop_
_entity.id
_entity.type
_entity.pdbx_description
1 polymer ?
#
loop_
_entity_poly.entity_id
_entity_poly.type
_entity_poly.pdbx_seq_one_letter_code
_entity_poly.pdbx_strand_id
1 'polypeptide(L)'
;MNTFEETVELAVPLRTAFELWTSYNSSPRPVTVRRQDELVAWPGGRVTFQYVDTHTTRLALRADADSTAAGILLRFKEFAESAPVAAPAARQYWRVERA
;
A
#
# COMPACT_ATOMS: atom_id res chain seq x y z
N MET A 1 -0.50 20.52 6.01
CA MET A 1 0.20 19.22 6.13
C MET A 1 -0.47 18.29 5.14
N ASN A 2 0.18 18.00 4.01
CA ASN A 2 -0.45 17.28 2.91
C ASN A 2 -0.23 15.78 3.10
N THR A 3 -1.27 15.06 3.51
CA THR A 3 -1.24 13.60 3.62
C THR A 3 -1.87 13.01 2.37
N PHE A 4 -1.14 12.13 1.70
CA PHE A 4 -1.58 11.33 0.57
C PHE A 4 -2.15 10.00 1.06
N GLU A 5 -3.26 9.59 0.47
CA GLU A 5 -3.86 8.27 0.68
C GLU A 5 -4.18 7.63 -0.68
N GLU A 6 -3.80 6.37 -0.88
CA GLU A 6 -4.11 5.59 -2.08
C GLU A 6 -4.49 4.18 -1.68
N THR A 7 -5.52 3.63 -2.33
CA THR A 7 -6.05 2.31 -2.02
C THR A 7 -6.15 1.47 -3.27
N VAL A 8 -5.75 0.20 -3.19
CA VAL A 8 -5.83 -0.78 -4.27
C VAL A 8 -6.33 -2.11 -3.74
N GLU A 9 -6.99 -2.89 -4.59
CA GLU A 9 -7.46 -4.25 -4.26
C GLU A 9 -6.74 -5.27 -5.13
N LEU A 10 -6.26 -6.36 -4.52
CA LEU A 10 -5.49 -7.42 -5.16
C LEU A 10 -6.25 -8.74 -5.09
N ALA A 11 -6.17 -9.55 -6.16
CA ALA A 11 -6.79 -10.88 -6.28
C ALA A 11 -6.08 -11.98 -5.50
N VAL A 12 -5.43 -11.63 -4.41
CA VAL A 12 -4.64 -12.58 -3.66
C VAL A 12 -5.03 -12.55 -2.18
N PRO A 13 -4.93 -13.69 -1.48
CA PRO A 13 -5.08 -13.73 -0.04
C PRO A 13 -4.09 -12.79 0.64
N LEU A 14 -4.47 -12.30 1.82
CA LEU A 14 -3.73 -11.25 2.49
C LEU A 14 -2.27 -11.59 2.78
N ARG A 15 -2.00 -12.82 3.24
CA ARG A 15 -0.62 -13.29 3.43
C ARG A 15 0.22 -13.09 2.17
N THR A 16 -0.32 -13.48 1.01
CA THR A 16 0.36 -13.34 -0.28
C THR A 16 0.56 -11.87 -0.63
N ALA A 17 -0.45 -11.02 -0.44
CA ALA A 17 -0.34 -9.58 -0.66
C ALA A 17 0.78 -8.95 0.19
N PHE A 18 0.85 -9.31 1.48
CA PHE A 18 1.86 -8.84 2.41
C PHE A 18 3.26 -9.27 2.00
N GLU A 19 3.44 -10.55 1.64
CA GLU A 19 4.73 -11.08 1.18
C GLU A 19 5.18 -10.44 -0.14
N LEU A 20 4.25 -10.23 -1.08
CA LEU A 20 4.53 -9.54 -2.34
C LEU A 20 4.98 -8.09 -2.09
N TRP A 21 4.23 -7.33 -1.28
CA TRP A 21 4.59 -5.95 -0.98
C TRP A 21 5.92 -5.83 -0.24
N THR A 22 6.15 -6.65 0.79
CA THR A 22 7.40 -6.61 1.57
C THR A 22 8.61 -7.03 0.75
N SER A 23 8.45 -7.92 -0.23
CA SER A 23 9.52 -8.30 -1.16
C SER A 23 9.76 -7.24 -2.24
N TYR A 24 8.69 -6.61 -2.72
CA TYR A 24 8.74 -5.57 -3.75
C TYR A 24 9.32 -4.25 -3.20
N ASN A 25 8.95 -3.90 -1.97
CA ASN A 25 9.32 -2.65 -1.34
C ASN A 25 10.58 -2.80 -0.48
N SER A 26 11.75 -2.61 -1.09
CA SER A 26 13.03 -2.50 -0.39
C SER A 26 13.37 -1.06 0.05
N SER A 27 12.53 -0.07 -0.27
CA SER A 27 12.76 1.34 0.08
C SER A 27 11.48 2.22 0.06
N PRO A 28 11.16 2.97 1.14
CA PRO A 28 11.96 3.13 2.35
C PRO A 28 12.00 1.84 3.17
N ARG A 29 13.15 1.57 3.80
CA ARG A 29 13.27 0.42 4.70
C ARG A 29 12.24 0.57 5.81
N PRO A 30 11.34 -0.40 5.98
CA PRO A 30 10.34 -0.29 7.03
C PRO A 30 11.01 -0.30 8.39
N VAL A 31 10.58 0.61 9.26
CA VAL A 31 10.98 0.62 10.68
C VAL A 31 10.09 -0.32 11.47
N THR A 32 8.89 -0.63 10.97
CA THR A 32 7.97 -1.56 11.59
C THR A 32 7.33 -2.43 10.52
N VAL A 33 7.41 -3.75 10.73
CA VAL A 33 6.73 -4.77 9.95
C VAL A 33 5.98 -5.64 10.94
N ARG A 34 4.65 -5.49 11.00
CA ARG A 34 3.79 -6.29 11.88
C ARG A 34 2.89 -7.17 11.03
N ARG A 35 3.05 -8.48 11.18
CA ARG A 35 2.25 -9.46 10.46
C ARG A 35 0.89 -9.71 11.11
N GLN A 36 0.75 -9.46 12.42
CA GLN A 36 -0.53 -9.57 13.13
C GLN A 36 -1.47 -8.41 12.80
N ASP A 37 -0.92 -7.20 12.67
CA ASP A 37 -1.66 -5.99 12.31
C ASP A 37 -1.62 -5.73 10.79
N GLU A 38 -0.96 -6.61 10.05
CA GLU A 38 -0.70 -6.55 8.61
C GLU A 38 -0.40 -5.11 8.17
N LEU A 39 0.74 -4.63 8.68
CA LEU A 39 1.18 -3.25 8.63
C LEU A 39 2.66 -3.19 8.29
N VAL A 40 2.99 -2.32 7.34
CA VAL A 40 4.36 -1.94 7.02
C VAL A 40 4.47 -0.42 7.19
N ALA A 41 5.31 0.06 8.09
CA ALA A 41 5.42 1.49 8.40
C ALA A 41 6.86 1.99 8.42
N TRP A 42 7.03 3.27 8.07
CA TRP A 42 8.27 4.03 8.03
C TRP A 42 8.00 5.48 8.49
N PRO A 43 9.04 6.31 8.72
CA PRO A 43 8.84 7.70 9.10
C PRO A 43 8.04 8.45 8.03
N GLY A 44 6.87 8.95 8.40
CA GLY A 44 5.98 9.67 7.48
C GLY A 44 5.05 8.80 6.64
N GLY A 45 5.02 7.47 6.78
CA GLY A 45 4.06 6.67 6.03
C GLY A 45 3.86 5.23 6.46
N ARG A 46 2.81 4.61 5.94
CA ARG A 46 2.43 3.23 6.19
C ARG A 46 1.63 2.62 5.05
N VAL A 47 1.72 1.30 4.92
CA VAL A 47 0.78 0.45 4.17
C VAL A 47 0.07 -0.48 5.14
N THR A 48 -1.26 -0.48 5.08
CA THR A 48 -2.11 -1.43 5.80
C THR A 48 -2.76 -2.39 4.83
N PHE A 49 -2.93 -3.64 5.25
CA PHE A 49 -3.58 -4.69 4.48
C PHE A 49 -4.87 -5.10 5.19
N GLN A 50 -5.94 -5.32 4.43
CA GLN A 50 -7.26 -5.64 4.95
C GLN A 50 -7.91 -6.71 4.09
N TYR A 51 -8.54 -7.70 4.72
CA TYR A 51 -9.35 -8.68 4.01
C TYR A 51 -10.59 -7.99 3.43
N VAL A 52 -10.78 -8.09 2.11
CA VAL A 52 -12.08 -7.82 1.47
C VAL A 52 -12.91 -9.11 1.48
N ASP A 53 -12.26 -10.21 1.11
CA ASP A 53 -12.76 -11.59 1.24
C ASP A 53 -11.56 -12.57 1.42
N THR A 54 -11.78 -13.89 1.31
CA THR A 54 -10.73 -14.90 1.50
C THR A 54 -9.64 -14.90 0.41
N HIS A 55 -9.93 -14.34 -0.75
CA HIS A 55 -9.08 -14.29 -1.93
C HIS A 55 -8.73 -12.87 -2.37
N THR A 56 -9.39 -11.85 -1.81
CA THR A 56 -9.19 -10.44 -2.16
C THR A 56 -8.66 -9.64 -0.97
N THR A 57 -7.60 -8.88 -1.21
CA THR A 57 -6.98 -8.03 -0.19
C THR A 57 -6.97 -6.57 -0.63
N ARG A 58 -7.37 -5.67 0.27
CA ARG A 58 -7.23 -4.23 0.10
C ARG A 58 -5.95 -3.75 0.74
N LEU A 59 -5.15 -2.99 0.00
CA LEU A 59 -3.97 -2.28 0.49
C LEU A 59 -4.28 -0.80 0.50
N ALA A 60 -3.99 -0.15 1.62
CA ALA A 60 -4.07 1.30 1.73
C ALA A 60 -2.71 1.87 2.10
N LEU A 61 -2.17 2.71 1.21
CA LEU A 61 -1.01 3.55 1.46
C LEU A 61 -1.48 4.86 2.08
N ARG A 62 -0.83 5.26 3.16
CA ARG A 62 -0.93 6.61 3.72
C ARG A 62 0.47 7.17 3.90
N ALA A 63 0.71 8.36 3.37
CA ALA A 63 2.03 8.98 3.37
C ALA A 63 1.92 10.50 3.51
N ASP A 64 2.72 11.09 4.39
CA ASP A 64 2.87 12.54 4.52
C ASP A 64 3.84 13.03 3.45
N ALA A 65 3.38 13.92 2.57
CA ALA A 65 4.14 14.36 1.40
C ALA A 65 5.47 15.04 1.76
N ASP A 66 5.53 15.68 2.93
CA ASP A 66 6.69 16.45 3.39
C ASP A 66 7.81 15.56 3.98
N SER A 67 7.46 14.39 4.51
CA SER A 67 8.41 13.48 5.19
C SER A 67 8.64 12.16 4.46
N THR A 68 7.79 11.83 3.50
CA THR A 68 7.88 10.56 2.78
C THR A 68 8.87 10.67 1.63
N ALA A 69 9.73 9.65 1.49
CA ALA A 69 10.61 9.55 0.33
C ALA A 69 9.78 9.55 -0.98
N ALA A 70 10.12 10.45 -1.91
CA ALA A 70 9.37 10.70 -3.15
C ALA A 70 9.12 9.44 -4.00
N GLY A 71 9.90 8.37 -3.82
CA GLY A 71 9.76 7.12 -4.56
C GLY A 71 8.62 6.21 -4.11
N ILE A 72 8.07 6.33 -2.90
CA ILE A 72 7.12 5.31 -2.40
C ILE A 72 5.78 5.34 -3.12
N LEU A 73 5.32 6.51 -3.54
CA LEU A 73 4.07 6.65 -4.31
C LEU A 73 4.22 5.97 -5.67
N LEU A 74 5.36 6.19 -6.34
CA LEU A 74 5.67 5.55 -7.60
C LEU A 74 5.75 4.02 -7.42
N ARG A 75 6.46 3.54 -6.40
CA ARG A 75 6.57 2.11 -6.10
C ARG A 75 5.22 1.47 -5.78
N PHE A 76 4.35 2.16 -5.05
CA PHE A 76 3.01 1.66 -4.76
C PHE A 76 2.17 1.51 -6.04
N LYS A 77 2.28 2.47 -6.96
CA LYS A 77 1.64 2.38 -8.27
C LYS A 77 2.22 1.27 -9.14
N GLU A 78 3.54 1.16 -9.23
CA GLU A 78 4.21 0.09 -9.98
C GLU A 78 3.86 -1.30 -9.41
N PHE A 79 3.74 -1.42 -8.08
CA PHE A 79 3.29 -2.63 -7.41
C PHE A 79 1.84 -2.98 -7.80
N ALA A 80 0.94 -2.00 -7.74
CA ALA A 80 -0.45 -2.17 -8.15
C ALA A 80 -0.60 -2.49 -9.65
N GLU A 81 0.37 -2.10 -10.47
CA GLU A 81 0.44 -2.41 -11.90
C GLU A 81 1.00 -3.80 -12.21
N SER A 82 1.90 -4.30 -11.37
CA SER A 82 2.59 -5.57 -11.58
C SER A 82 1.95 -6.75 -10.86
N ALA A 83 1.14 -6.50 -9.82
CA ALA A 83 0.46 -7.54 -9.08
C ALA A 83 -0.69 -8.18 -9.91
N PRO A 84 -1.04 -9.45 -9.67
CA PRO A 84 -2.26 -10.05 -10.22
C PRO A 84 -3.49 -9.37 -9.60
N VAL A 85 -3.93 -8.28 -10.23
CA VAL A 85 -5.13 -7.53 -9.86
C VAL A 85 -6.36 -8.34 -10.24
N ALA A 86 -7.38 -8.37 -9.37
CA ALA A 86 -8.58 -9.18 -9.57
C ALA A 86 -9.44 -8.49 -10.63
N ALA A 87 -9.19 -8.77 -11.91
CA ALA A 87 -9.82 -8.03 -13.00
C ALA A 87 -9.53 -6.50 -12.84
N PRO A 88 -10.14 -5.56 -13.57
CA PRO A 88 -9.83 -4.14 -13.40
C PRO A 88 -10.44 -3.66 -12.08
N ALA A 89 -9.78 -3.98 -10.96
CA ALA A 89 -10.11 -3.44 -9.66
C ALA A 89 -10.12 -1.93 -9.80
N ALA A 90 -11.26 -1.34 -9.45
CA ALA A 90 -11.50 0.09 -9.53
C ALA A 90 -10.32 0.82 -8.89
N ARG A 91 -9.42 1.34 -9.72
CA ARG A 91 -8.35 2.26 -9.30
C ARG A 91 -9.03 3.53 -8.83
N GLN A 92 -9.44 3.53 -7.58
CA GLN A 92 -10.02 4.69 -6.95
C GLN A 92 -8.87 5.59 -6.49
N TYR A 93 -8.39 6.41 -7.42
CA TYR A 93 -7.43 7.48 -7.13
C TYR A 93 -8.16 8.60 -6.38
N TRP A 94 -8.22 8.52 -5.06
CA TRP A 94 -8.65 9.65 -4.25
C TRP A 94 -7.43 10.47 -3.83
N ARG A 95 -7.09 11.51 -4.60
CA ARG A 95 -6.16 12.53 -4.11
C ARG A 95 -6.89 13.32 -3.02
N VAL A 96 -6.63 13.01 -1.75
CA VAL A 96 -7.17 13.81 -0.64
C VAL A 96 -6.28 15.05 -0.47
N GLU A 97 -6.64 16.14 -1.13
CA GLU A 97 -6.16 17.47 -0.75
C GLU A 97 -7.01 17.95 0.43
N ARG A 98 -6.41 18.06 1.63
CA ARG A 98 -7.07 18.72 2.77
C ARG A 98 -6.52 20.14 2.91
N ALA A 99 -7.46 21.09 2.83
CA ALA A 99 -7.29 22.53 3.06
C ALA A 99 -6.67 22.85 4.42
#